data_AF-A0A8B6DSG4-F1
#
_entry.id   AF-A0A8B6DSG4-F1
#
_cell.length_a   1.000
_cell.length_b   1.000
_cell.length_c   1.000
_cell.angle_alpha   90.00
_cell.angle_beta   90.00
_cell.angle_gamma   90.00
#
_symmetry.space_group_name_H-M   'P 1'
#
loop_
_entity.id
_entity.type
_entity.pdbx_description
1 polymer ?
#
loop_
_entity_poly.entity_id
_entity_poly.type
_entity_poly.pdbx_seq_one_letter_code
_entity_poly.pdbx_strand_id
1 'polypeptide(L)'
;MFMKQMDNEFVRDSEGSWVAPLPFRVPRQPLPSNKPQALHRASMLDASLNRNPVKREHFLTFMSKILDNNHAELAPPLGEHEECWYLPLFGVYHPKKPDQIRVCF
;
A
#
# COMPACT_ATOMS: atom_id res chain seq x y z
N MET A 1 -10.50 -1.03 29.28
CA MET A 1 -9.14 -1.16 28.73
C MET A 1 -8.82 0.05 27.86
N PHE A 2 -9.59 0.29 26.79
CA PHE A 2 -9.47 1.49 25.94
C PHE A 2 -9.51 2.83 26.70
N MET A 3 -10.56 3.09 27.48
CA MET A 3 -10.71 4.39 28.18
C MET A 3 -9.52 4.71 29.09
N LYS A 4 -9.04 3.71 29.86
CA LYS A 4 -7.84 3.88 30.71
C LYS A 4 -6.58 4.18 29.91
N GLN A 5 -6.46 3.64 28.70
CA GLN A 5 -5.33 3.92 27.82
C GLN A 5 -5.40 5.35 27.30
N MET A 6 -6.58 5.79 26.87
CA MET A 6 -6.81 7.18 26.44
C MET A 6 -6.57 8.18 27.57
N ASP A 7 -7.06 7.91 28.79
CA ASP A 7 -6.84 8.81 29.94
C ASP A 7 -5.34 9.01 30.27
N ASN A 8 -4.50 8.00 29.98
CA ASN A 8 -3.07 8.02 30.32
C ASN A 8 -2.16 8.47 29.16
N GLU A 9 -2.52 8.12 27.93
CA GLU A 9 -1.64 8.26 26.76
C GLU A 9 -2.16 9.32 25.76
N PHE A 10 -3.38 9.85 25.94
CA PHE A 10 -3.87 10.99 25.18
C PHE A 10 -3.33 12.29 25.77
N VAL A 11 -2.18 12.74 25.26
CA VAL A 11 -1.44 13.87 25.82
C VAL A 11 -1.06 14.86 24.73
N ARG A 12 -0.67 16.08 25.16
CA ARG A 12 0.04 17.01 24.28
C ARG A 12 1.53 16.69 24.29
N ASP A 13 2.12 16.57 23.11
CA ASP A 13 3.56 16.44 22.97
C ASP A 13 4.28 17.78 23.22
N SER A 14 5.63 17.74 23.17
CA SER A 14 6.49 18.91 23.32
C SER A 14 6.31 19.98 22.24
N GLU A 15 5.71 19.62 21.10
CA GLU A 15 5.41 20.54 20.00
C GLU A 15 3.98 21.12 20.11
N GLY A 16 3.20 20.70 21.11
CA GLY A 16 1.84 21.16 21.39
C GLY A 16 0.74 20.40 20.63
N SER A 17 1.08 19.34 19.91
CA SER A 17 0.13 18.50 19.18
C SER A 17 -0.52 17.48 20.11
N TRP A 18 -1.81 17.20 19.89
CA TRP A 18 -2.51 16.12 20.61
C TRP A 18 -2.13 14.78 19.99
N VAL A 19 -1.62 13.87 20.81
CA VAL A 19 -1.20 12.53 20.41
C VAL A 19 -2.06 11.51 21.13
N ALA A 20 -2.54 10.50 20.40
CA ALA A 20 -3.30 9.39 20.95
C ALA A 20 -2.64 8.07 20.54
N PRO A 21 -2.61 7.06 21.42
CA PRO A 21 -2.11 5.75 21.05
C PRO A 21 -3.13 5.00 20.17
N LEU A 22 -2.63 4.13 19.29
CA LEU A 22 -3.49 3.18 18.60
C LEU A 22 -3.88 2.05 19.58
N PRO A 23 -5.19 1.74 19.74
CA PRO A 23 -5.66 0.80 20.75
C PRO A 23 -5.52 -0.65 20.27
N PHE A 24 -4.30 -1.07 19.95
CA PHE A 24 -4.01 -2.44 19.57
C PHE A 24 -4.16 -3.38 20.78
N ARG A 25 -4.63 -4.61 20.52
CA ARG A 25 -4.63 -5.66 21.55
C ARG A 25 -3.20 -6.06 21.90
N VAL A 26 -2.93 -6.24 23.19
CA VAL A 26 -1.62 -6.66 23.71
C VAL A 26 -1.70 -8.12 24.21
N PRO A 27 -0.76 -9.00 23.84
CA PRO A 27 0.34 -8.75 22.89
C PRO A 27 -0.19 -8.60 21.45
N ARG A 28 0.43 -7.69 20.68
CA ARG A 28 0.10 -7.49 19.27
C ARG A 28 0.34 -8.81 18.54
N GLN A 29 -0.72 -9.36 17.96
CA GLN A 29 -0.62 -10.57 17.16
C GLN A 29 -0.01 -10.22 15.79
N PRO A 30 0.99 -10.98 15.31
CA PRO A 30 1.50 -10.79 13.98
C PRO A 30 0.41 -10.98 12.92
N LEU A 31 0.42 -10.16 11.89
CA LEU A 31 -0.50 -10.31 10.77
C LEU A 31 -0.01 -11.46 9.87
N PRO A 32 -0.92 -12.30 9.35
CA PRO A 32 -0.53 -13.37 8.42
C PRO A 32 0.02 -12.77 7.12
N SER A 33 0.96 -13.47 6.49
CA SER A 33 1.51 -13.03 5.21
C SER A 33 0.44 -13.04 4.12
N ASN A 34 0.23 -11.90 3.46
CA ASN A 34 -0.71 -11.77 2.33
C ASN A 34 -0.07 -12.10 0.96
N LYS A 35 1.17 -12.63 0.94
CA LYS A 35 1.92 -12.94 -0.29
C LYS A 35 1.14 -13.79 -1.30
N PRO A 36 0.43 -14.87 -0.93
CA PRO A 36 -0.34 -15.65 -1.90
C PRO A 36 -1.42 -14.83 -2.61
N GLN A 37 -2.10 -13.95 -1.87
CA GLN A 37 -3.14 -13.07 -2.43
C GLN A 37 -2.52 -11.99 -3.34
N ALA A 38 -1.38 -11.45 -2.94
CA ALA A 38 -0.65 -10.46 -3.74
C ALA A 38 -0.17 -11.05 -5.08
N LEU A 39 0.39 -12.25 -5.07
CA LEU A 39 0.80 -12.97 -6.29
C LEU A 39 -0.40 -13.25 -7.20
N HIS A 40 -1.53 -13.69 -6.63
CA HIS A 40 -2.74 -13.91 -7.41
C HIS A 40 -3.25 -12.63 -8.07
N ARG A 41 -3.25 -11.50 -7.35
CA ARG A 41 -3.65 -10.21 -7.92
C ARG A 41 -2.67 -9.72 -9.00
N ALA A 42 -1.38 -9.93 -8.80
CA ALA A 42 -0.35 -9.59 -9.78
C ALA A 42 -0.53 -10.38 -11.08
N SER A 43 -0.83 -11.68 -11.01
CA SER A 43 -1.08 -12.49 -12.21
C SER A 43 -2.34 -12.09 -12.96
N MET A 44 -3.41 -11.71 -12.24
CA MET A 44 -4.62 -11.16 -12.84
C MET A 44 -4.36 -9.84 -13.56
N LEU A 45 -3.55 -8.96 -12.96
CA LEU A 45 -3.14 -7.72 -13.60
C LEU A 45 -2.35 -7.99 -14.86
N ASP A 46 -1.32 -8.84 -14.79
CA ASP A 46 -0.49 -9.19 -15.95
C ASP A 46 -1.35 -9.73 -17.10
N ALA A 47 -2.25 -10.68 -16.82
CA ALA A 47 -3.21 -11.18 -17.80
C ALA A 47 -4.11 -10.07 -18.38
N SER A 48 -4.55 -9.11 -17.56
CA SER A 48 -5.33 -7.96 -18.03
C SER A 48 -4.53 -7.02 -18.93
N LEU A 49 -3.25 -6.79 -18.65
CA LEU A 49 -2.39 -5.93 -19.46
C LEU A 49 -2.05 -6.62 -20.78
N ASN A 50 -1.80 -7.92 -20.77
CA ASN A 50 -1.53 -8.69 -21.99
C ASN A 50 -2.72 -8.75 -22.95
N ARG A 51 -3.96 -8.72 -22.43
CA ARG A 51 -5.18 -8.67 -23.26
C ARG A 51 -5.49 -7.31 -23.87
N ASN A 52 -4.98 -6.22 -23.29
CA ASN A 52 -5.29 -4.86 -23.73
C ASN A 52 -4.00 -4.05 -23.89
N PRO A 53 -3.45 -3.97 -25.12
CA PRO A 53 -2.19 -3.26 -25.40
C PRO A 53 -2.21 -1.79 -25.00
N VAL A 54 -3.32 -1.08 -25.20
CA VAL A 54 -3.47 0.33 -24.83
C VAL A 54 -3.39 0.50 -23.31
N LYS A 55 -4.11 -0.34 -22.56
CA LYS A 55 -4.05 -0.34 -21.09
C LYS A 55 -2.63 -0.64 -20.61
N ARG A 56 -1.93 -1.59 -21.25
CA ARG A 56 -0.54 -1.92 -20.93
C ARG A 56 0.38 -0.72 -21.14
N GLU A 57 0.28 -0.04 -22.28
CA GLU A 57 1.09 1.15 -22.57
C GLU A 57 0.85 2.26 -21.53
N HIS A 58 -0.41 2.57 -21.22
CA HIS A 58 -0.75 3.56 -20.20
C HIS A 58 -0.18 3.18 -18.83
N PHE A 59 -0.30 1.91 -18.44
CA PHE A 59 0.16 1.40 -17.16
C PHE A 59 1.68 1.50 -17.03
N LEU A 60 2.42 1.04 -18.05
CA LEU A 60 3.87 1.12 -18.10
C LEU A 60 4.35 2.56 -18.05
N THR A 61 3.74 3.45 -18.86
CA THR A 61 4.06 4.87 -18.86
C THR A 61 3.86 5.52 -17.48
N PHE A 62 2.80 5.15 -16.76
CA PHE A 62 2.56 5.64 -15.41
C PHE A 62 3.62 5.13 -14.42
N MET A 63 3.92 3.84 -14.43
CA MET A 63 4.89 3.23 -13.52
C MET A 63 6.32 3.72 -13.80
N SER A 64 6.71 3.90 -15.06
CA SER A 64 8.01 4.50 -15.41
C SER A 64 8.17 5.86 -14.77
N LYS A 65 7.15 6.75 -14.86
CA LYS A 65 7.21 8.07 -14.21
C LYS A 65 7.35 8.00 -12.69
N ILE A 66 6.80 6.97 -12.03
CA ILE A 66 6.99 6.79 -10.59
C ILE A 66 8.47 6.49 -10.29
N LEU A 67 9.07 5.59 -11.06
CA LEU A 67 10.46 5.18 -10.88
C LEU A 67 11.43 6.31 -11.27
N ASP A 68 11.20 6.96 -12.41
CA ASP A 68 12.04 8.06 -12.92
C ASP A 68 12.08 9.26 -11.96
N ASN A 69 10.97 9.51 -11.25
CA ASN A 69 10.88 10.56 -10.23
C ASN A 69 11.36 10.11 -8.83
N ASN A 70 11.90 8.90 -8.69
CA ASN A 70 12.31 8.31 -7.40
C ASN A 70 11.17 8.27 -6.36
N HIS A 71 9.91 8.13 -6.81
CA HIS A 71 8.77 7.95 -5.91
C HIS A 71 8.58 6.51 -5.45
N ALA A 72 9.32 5.57 -6.04
CA ALA A 72 9.42 4.19 -5.58
C ALA A 72 10.83 3.66 -5.81
N GLU A 73 11.25 2.76 -4.93
CA GLU A 73 12.54 2.09 -5.00
C GLU A 73 12.39 0.59 -4.73
N LEU A 74 13.47 -0.16 -4.91
CA LEU A 74 13.49 -1.57 -4.56
C LEU A 74 13.34 -1.71 -3.04
N ALA A 75 12.35 -2.50 -2.60
CA ALA A 75 12.15 -2.77 -1.18
C ALA A 75 13.39 -3.47 -0.58
N PRO A 76 13.81 -3.11 0.65
CA PRO A 76 14.92 -3.76 1.32
C PRO A 76 14.66 -5.25 1.54
N PRO A 77 15.72 -6.07 1.66
CA PRO A 77 15.56 -7.48 1.98
C PRO A 77 14.94 -7.64 3.36
N LEU A 78 14.01 -8.59 3.48
CA LEU A 78 13.32 -8.90 4.73
C LEU A 78 14.12 -9.90 5.57
N GLY A 79 14.13 -9.71 6.89
CA GLY A 79 14.60 -10.73 7.83
C GLY A 79 13.69 -11.97 7.89
N GLU A 80 14.20 -13.09 8.43
CA GLU A 80 13.50 -14.38 8.48
C GLU A 80 12.14 -14.32 9.23
N HIS A 81 11.96 -13.36 10.13
CA HIS A 81 10.75 -13.17 10.93
C HIS A 81 10.19 -11.75 10.84
N GLU A 82 10.63 -10.98 9.85
CA GLU A 82 10.13 -9.62 9.65
C GLU A 82 8.72 -9.66 9.03
N GLU A 83 7.80 -8.91 9.61
CA GLU A 83 6.46 -8.80 9.04
C GLU A 83 6.50 -8.02 7.73
N CYS A 84 5.91 -8.61 6.69
CA CYS A 84 5.79 -7.99 5.38
C CYS A 84 4.35 -8.07 4.87
N TRP A 85 3.89 -6.96 4.32
CA TRP A 85 2.61 -6.84 3.65
C TRP A 85 2.79 -6.25 2.26
N TYR A 86 2.17 -6.89 1.28
CA TYR A 86 2.21 -6.50 -0.12
C TYR A 86 0.95 -5.69 -0.46
N LEU A 87 1.12 -4.52 -1.04
CA LEU A 87 0.01 -3.69 -1.52
C LEU A 87 -0.38 -4.10 -2.94
N PRO A 88 -1.67 -4.40 -3.21
CA PRO A 88 -2.10 -4.78 -4.54
C PRO A 88 -2.20 -3.58 -5.47
N LEU A 89 -1.60 -3.66 -6.65
CA LEU A 89 -1.64 -2.58 -7.63
C LEU A 89 -2.68 -2.81 -8.73
N PHE A 90 -3.42 -1.78 -9.11
CA PHE A 90 -4.41 -1.85 -10.20
C PHE A 90 -4.65 -0.49 -10.86
N GLY A 91 -5.04 -0.53 -12.13
CA GLY A 91 -5.30 0.68 -12.93
C GLY A 91 -6.77 1.07 -12.96
N VAL A 92 -7.06 2.34 -12.70
CA VAL A 92 -8.39 2.95 -12.73
C VAL A 92 -8.43 4.04 -13.78
N TYR A 93 -9.56 4.15 -14.49
CA TYR A 93 -9.84 5.23 -15.42
C TYR A 93 -10.95 6.12 -14.90
N HIS A 94 -10.79 7.43 -15.07
CA HIS A 94 -11.87 8.37 -14.81
C HIS A 94 -12.76 8.48 -16.07
N PRO A 95 -14.11 8.42 -15.98
CA PRO A 95 -14.98 8.42 -17.15
C PRO A 95 -14.79 9.60 -18.11
N LYS A 96 -14.46 10.78 -17.56
CA LYS A 96 -14.17 12.01 -18.35
C LYS A 96 -12.74 12.09 -18.90
N LYS A 97 -11.86 11.13 -18.57
CA LYS A 97 -10.46 11.08 -19.00
C LYS A 97 -10.07 9.62 -19.36
N PRO A 98 -10.71 9.04 -20.39
CA PRO A 98 -10.56 7.61 -20.71
C PRO A 98 -9.13 7.23 -21.09
N ASP A 99 -8.34 8.18 -21.61
CA ASP A 99 -6.95 7.94 -22.02
C ASP A 99 -5.94 8.12 -20.89
N GLN A 100 -6.40 8.47 -19.68
CA GLN A 100 -5.53 8.70 -18.53
C GLN A 100 -5.79 7.65 -17.44
N ILE A 101 -4.85 6.72 -17.30
CA ILE A 101 -4.85 5.75 -16.20
C ILE A 101 -4.31 6.39 -14.91
N ARG A 102 -4.87 5.97 -13.77
CA ARG A 102 -4.27 6.14 -12.45
C ARG A 102 -3.99 4.76 -11.88
N VAL A 103 -2.75 4.50 -11.46
CA VAL A 103 -2.44 3.27 -10.72
C VAL A 103 -2.66 3.54 -9.23
N CYS A 104 -3.45 2.67 -8.61
CA CYS A 104 -3.70 2.64 -7.17
C CYS A 104 -2.93 1.48 -6.55
N PHE A 105 -2.51 1.65 -5.30
CA PHE A 105 -1.80 0.67 -4.47
C PHE A 105 -2.65 0.36 -3.23
#